data_AF-A0A935BK27-F1
#
_entry.id   AF-A0A935BK27-F1
#
_cell.length_a   1.000
_cell.length_b   1.000
_cell.length_c   1.000
_cell.angle_alpha   90.00
_cell.angle_beta   90.00
_cell.angle_gamma   90.00
#
_symmetry.space_group_name_H-M   'P 1'
#
loop_
_entity.id
_entity.type
_entity.pdbx_description
1 polymer ?
#
loop_
_entity_poly.entity_id
_entity_poly.type
_entity_poly.pdbx_seq_one_letter_code
_entity_poly.pdbx_strand_id
1 'polypeptide(L)' 'MIFREHVIIYAQPGALPAGAFDDLIARAKEIDMAKVHEEIANESKGEA' A
#
# COMPACT_ATOMS: atom_id res chain seq x y z
N MET A 1 -6.49 7.71 -3.21
CA MET A 1 -5.97 7.07 -1.98
C MET A 1 -6.46 5.62 -1.97
N ILE A 2 -5.55 4.65 -1.84
CA ILE A 2 -5.87 3.22 -1.86
C ILE A 2 -5.74 2.68 -0.44
N PHE A 3 -6.83 2.08 0.05
CA PHE A 3 -6.94 1.51 1.39
C PHE A 3 -7.26 0.02 1.27
N ARG A 4 -6.41 -0.85 1.84
CA ARG A 4 -6.66 -2.29 1.94
C ARG A 4 -6.32 -2.77 3.34
N GLU A 5 -7.20 -3.59 3.92
CA GLU A 5 -6.96 -4.24 5.22
C GLU A 5 -6.49 -3.27 6.33
N HIS A 6 -7.12 -2.11 6.44
CA HIS A 6 -6.76 -1.08 7.43
C HIS A 6 -5.39 -0.41 7.19
N VAL A 7 -4.72 -0.69 6.07
CA VAL A 7 -3.43 -0.12 5.68
C VAL A 7 -3.60 0.81 4.47
N ILE A 8 -2.99 2.00 4.54
CA ILE A 8 -2.94 2.95 3.44
C ILE A 8 -1.77 2.58 2.53
N ILE A 9 -2.06 1.96 1.38
CA ILE A 9 -1.03 1.51 0.43
C ILE A 9 -0.61 2.62 -0.53
N TYR A 10 -1.51 3.55 -0.82
CA TYR A 10 -1.21 4.69 -1.68
C TYR A 10 -1.90 5.96 -1.17
N ALA A 11 -1.10 6.90 -0.69
CA ALA A 11 -1.56 8.13 -0.04
C ALA A 11 -1.27 9.40 -0.85
N GLN A 12 -0.66 9.33 -2.03
CA GLN A 12 -0.30 10.56 -2.78
C GLN A 12 -1.55 11.25 -3.34
N PRO A 13 -1.83 12.50 -2.93
CA PRO A 13 -2.86 13.32 -3.56
C PRO A 13 -2.28 13.94 -4.83
N GLY A 14 -2.79 13.53 -5.99
CA GLY A 14 -2.38 14.06 -7.29
C GLY A 14 -3.27 13.52 -8.40
N ALA A 15 -3.39 14.26 -9.51
CA ALA A 15 -4.11 13.82 -10.70
C ALA A 15 -3.37 12.63 -11.31
N LEU A 16 -3.77 11.42 -10.91
CA LEU A 16 -3.15 10.21 -11.38
C LEU A 16 -3.51 10.00 -12.87
N PRO A 17 -2.54 9.91 -13.78
CA PRO A 17 -2.84 9.63 -15.18
C PRO A 17 -3.48 8.24 -15.31
N ALA A 18 -4.48 8.09 -16.17
CA ALA A 18 -5.31 6.89 -16.25
C ALA A 18 -4.51 5.58 -16.39
N GLY A 19 -3.39 5.59 -17.13
CA GLY A 19 -2.51 4.42 -17.25
C GLY A 19 -1.75 4.07 -15.97
N ALA A 20 -1.40 5.07 -15.15
CA ALA A 20 -0.75 4.82 -13.86
C ALA A 20 -1.75 4.30 -12.82
N PHE A 21 -3.04 4.62 -12.97
CA PHE A 21 -4.08 4.10 -12.07
C PHE A 21 -4.25 2.60 -12.19
N ASP A 22 -4.31 2.08 -13.42
CA ASP A 22 -4.42 0.65 -13.67
C ASP A 22 -3.19 -0.11 -13.16
N ASP A 23 -1.99 0.45 -13.39
CA ASP A 23 -0.74 -0.14 -12.89
C ASP A 23 -0.68 -0.16 -11.35
N LEU A 24 -1.11 0.92 -10.69
CA LEU A 24 -1.23 0.96 -9.23
C LEU A 24 -2.26 -0.05 -8.70
N ILE A 25 -3.38 -0.27 -9.39
CA ILE A 25 -4.37 -1.27 -9.01
C ILE A 25 -3.81 -2.68 -9.17
N ALA A 26 -3.10 -2.95 -10.28
CA ALA A 26 -2.44 -4.24 -10.50
C ALA A 26 -1.41 -4.51 -9.41
N ARG A 27 -0.53 -3.54 -9.15
CA ARG A 27 0.46 -3.57 -8.05
C ARG A 27 -0.23 -3.77 -6.70
N ALA A 28 -1.28 -3.02 -6.37
CA ALA A 28 -2.00 -3.15 -5.10
C ALA A 28 -2.74 -4.49 -4.92
N LYS A 29 -3.05 -5.19 -6.02
CA LYS A 29 -3.59 -6.56 -5.99
C LYS A 29 -2.50 -7.61 -5.83
N GLU A 30 -1.32 -7.38 -6.40
CA GLU A 30 -0.15 -8.27 -6.29
C GLU A 30 0.56 -8.17 -4.93
N ILE A 31 0.41 -7.05 -4.21
CA ILE A 31 0.99 -6.91 -2.87
C ILE A 31 0.34 -7.93 -1.91
N ASP A 32 1.21 -8.71 -1.27
CA ASP A 32 0.84 -9.70 -0.26
C ASP A 32 0.61 -9.01 1.09
N MET A 33 -0.64 -8.99 1.54
CA MET A 33 -1.02 -8.30 2.78
C MET A 33 -0.51 -9.01 4.03
N ALA A 34 -0.21 -10.31 3.97
CA ALA A 34 0.35 -11.04 5.11
C ALA A 34 1.80 -10.63 5.35
N LYS A 35 2.59 -10.49 4.28
CA LYS A 35 3.94 -9.89 4.36
C LYS A 35 3.92 -8.43 4.78
N VAL A 36 2.97 -7.63 4.28
CA VAL A 36 2.83 -6.22 4.69
C VAL A 36 2.50 -6.13 6.18
N HIS A 37 1.62 -6.98 6.70
CA HIS A 37 1.34 -7.01 8.14
C HIS A 37 2.54 -7.46 8.97
N GLU A 38 3.31 -8.45 8.50
CA GLU A 38 4.53 -8.90 9.15
C GLU A 38 5.58 -7.79 9.23
N GLU A 39 5.83 -7.11 8.11
CA GLU A 39 6.76 -5.97 8.04
C GLU A 39 6.27 -4.79 8.90
N ILE A 40 4.99 -4.42 8.87
CA ILE A 40 4.46 -3.34 9.72
C ILE A 40 4.58 -3.69 11.20
N ALA A 41 4.32 -4.95 11.58
CA ALA A 41 4.49 -5.44 12.96
C ALA A 41 5.97 -5.44 13.38
N ASN A 42 6.88 -5.67 12.44
CA ASN A 42 8.32 -5.62 12.65
C ASN A 42 8.84 -4.17 12.72
N GLU A 43 8.36 -3.28 11.85
CA GLU A 43 8.74 -1.87 11.75
C GLU A 43 8.20 -1.05 12.94
N SER A 44 6.96 -1.33 13.40
CA SER A 44 6.42 -0.76 14.65
C SER A 44 7.23 -1.11 15.89
N LYS A 45 8.11 -2.12 15.82
CA LYS A 45 8.98 -2.52 16.93
C LYS A 45 10.34 -1.79 16.92
N GLY A 46 10.62 -1.00 15.88
CA GLY A 46 11.86 -0.23 15.70
C GLY A 46 11.78 1.24 16.12
N GLU A 47 10.60 1.78 16.41
CA GLU A 47 10.42 3.10 17.02
C GLU A 47 10.42 2.98 18.56
N ALA A 48 11.60 2.87 19.14
CA ALA A 48 11.85 3.02 20.57
C ALA A 48 13.13 3.82 20.83
#